data_AF-A0A967J0K7-F1
#
_entry.id   AF-A0A967J0K7-F1
#
_cell.length_a   1.000
_cell.length_b   1.000
_cell.length_c   1.000
_cell.angle_alpha   90.00
_cell.angle_beta   90.00
_cell.angle_gamma   90.00
#
_symmetry.space_group_name_H-M   'P 1'
#
loop_
_entity.id
_entity.type
_entity.pdbx_description
1 polymer ?
#
loop_
_entity_poly.entity_id
_entity_poly.type
_entity_poly.pdbx_seq_one_letter_code
_entity_poly.pdbx_strand_id
1 'polypeptide(L)'
;TALALSSQRHDLAITVVEKEAAVARHQSGRNSGVIHSGLYYEPGSLKAQLCRAGADALVRFCKERGVPFRRDGKVVVATAAREVPALEELERRGRANGI
;
A
#
# COMPACT_ATOMS: atom_id res chain seq x y z
N THR A 1 1.20 -0.24 16.32
CA THR A 1 1.07 1.23 16.19
C THR A 1 0.33 1.77 17.40
N ALA A 2 0.40 3.08 17.70
CA ALA A 2 -0.37 3.69 18.78
C ALA A 2 -1.88 3.38 18.66
N LEU A 3 -2.41 3.41 17.44
CA LEU A 3 -3.77 2.99 17.12
C LEU A 3 -4.04 1.52 17.56
N ALA A 4 -3.21 0.58 17.13
CA ALA A 4 -3.40 -0.84 17.46
C ALA A 4 -3.30 -1.11 18.98
N LEU A 5 -2.36 -0.45 19.66
CA LEU A 5 -2.21 -0.55 21.11
C LEU A 5 -3.46 0.00 21.82
N SER A 6 -3.94 1.18 21.42
CA SER A 6 -5.14 1.80 22.01
C SER A 6 -6.41 0.96 21.85
N SER A 7 -6.51 0.16 20.77
CA SER A 7 -7.66 -0.73 20.54
C SER A 7 -7.59 -2.05 21.31
N GLN A 8 -6.40 -2.47 21.74
CA GLN A 8 -6.20 -3.76 22.41
C GLN A 8 -6.00 -3.62 23.93
N ARG A 9 -5.51 -2.45 24.37
CA ARG A 9 -5.05 -2.20 25.74
C ARG A 9 -5.47 -0.79 26.17
N HIS A 10 -6.69 -0.71 26.68
CA HIS A 10 -7.30 0.55 27.12
C HIS A 10 -6.70 1.10 28.42
N ASP A 11 -5.89 0.31 29.11
CA ASP A 11 -5.18 0.65 30.35
C ASP A 11 -3.88 1.46 30.10
N LEU A 12 -3.39 1.51 28.86
CA LEU A 12 -2.12 2.15 28.56
C LEU A 12 -2.29 3.65 28.32
N ALA A 13 -1.46 4.45 28.97
CA ALA A 13 -1.21 5.83 28.57
C ALA A 13 -0.23 5.85 27.40
N ILE A 14 -0.68 6.33 26.23
CA ILE A 14 0.10 6.29 24.98
C ILE A 14 0.35 7.72 24.50
N THR A 15 1.62 8.07 24.33
CA THR A 15 2.06 9.35 23.74
C THR A 15 2.72 9.10 22.39
N VAL A 16 2.34 9.87 21.37
CA VAL A 16 3.00 9.90 20.05
C VAL A 16 3.86 11.15 19.97
N VAL A 17 5.14 10.99 19.63
CA VAL A 17 6.09 12.10 19.47
C VAL A 17 6.41 12.26 17.98
N GLU A 18 6.29 13.48 17.48
CA GLU A 18 6.63 13.89 16.11
C GLU A 18 7.56 15.10 16.20
N LYS A 19 8.64 15.11 15.42
CA LYS A 19 9.60 16.23 15.41
C LYS A 19 9.03 17.46 14.73
N GLU A 20 8.12 17.26 13.78
CA GLU A 20 7.49 18.33 13.00
C GLU A 20 6.29 18.93 13.74
N ALA A 21 5.93 20.17 13.37
CA ALA A 21 4.76 20.86 13.95
C ALA A 21 3.40 20.19 13.62
N ALA A 22 3.38 19.23 12.71
CA ALA A 22 2.18 18.47 12.34
C ALA A 22 2.57 17.08 11.82
N VAL A 23 1.64 16.13 11.88
CA VAL A 23 1.84 14.79 11.31
C VAL A 23 1.94 14.84 9.78
N ALA A 24 2.57 13.80 9.20
CA ALA A 24 2.63 13.58 7.75
C ALA A 24 3.32 14.69 6.92
N ARG A 25 4.20 15.51 7.53
CA ARG A 25 4.95 16.56 6.80
C ARG A 25 6.01 16.06 5.81
N HIS A 26 6.41 14.79 5.93
CA HIS A 26 7.43 14.13 5.11
C HIS A 26 6.82 13.11 4.12
N GLN A 27 7.41 11.92 3.97
CA GLN A 27 7.04 10.93 2.95
C GLN A 27 5.55 10.55 2.95
N SER A 28 4.92 10.42 4.12
CA SER A 28 3.50 10.06 4.23
C SER A 28 2.55 11.10 3.60
N GLY A 29 2.92 12.39 3.60
CA GLY A 29 2.15 13.44 2.94
C GLY A 29 2.67 13.82 1.55
N ARG A 30 3.78 13.23 1.10
CA ARG A 30 4.44 13.53 -0.18
C ARG A 30 4.65 12.25 -1.00
N ASN A 31 3.55 11.64 -1.42
CA ASN A 31 3.53 10.48 -2.30
C ASN A 31 2.32 10.55 -3.24
N SER A 32 2.20 9.58 -4.15
CA SER A 32 1.15 9.56 -5.18
C SER A 32 -0.24 9.20 -4.66
N GLY A 33 -0.37 8.78 -3.39
CA GLY A 33 -1.64 8.32 -2.82
C GLY A 33 -2.15 6.99 -3.39
N VAL A 34 -1.30 6.24 -4.12
CA VAL A 34 -1.70 5.00 -4.79
C VAL A 34 -1.69 3.82 -3.80
N ILE A 35 -2.83 3.13 -3.71
CA ILE A 35 -2.89 1.80 -3.10
C ILE A 35 -2.37 0.79 -4.13
N HIS A 36 -1.09 0.42 -3.99
CA HIS A 36 -0.43 -0.45 -4.96
C HIS A 36 -0.96 -1.89 -4.89
N SER A 37 -1.10 -2.53 -6.06
CA SER A 37 -1.48 -3.95 -6.16
C SER A 37 -0.34 -4.92 -5.83
N GLY A 38 0.92 -4.47 -5.93
CA GLY A 38 2.10 -5.31 -5.76
C GLY A 38 2.67 -5.91 -7.06
N LEU A 39 2.13 -5.53 -8.24
CA LEU A 39 2.49 -6.08 -9.56
C LEU A 39 4.00 -6.15 -9.84
N TYR A 40 4.75 -5.13 -9.41
CA TYR A 40 6.18 -5.00 -9.70
C TYR A 40 7.08 -5.78 -8.73
N TYR A 41 6.53 -6.24 -7.60
CA TYR A 41 7.34 -6.75 -6.50
C TYR A 41 7.74 -8.19 -6.73
N GLU A 42 8.96 -8.52 -6.30
CA GLU A 42 9.49 -9.87 -6.38
C GLU A 42 8.59 -10.86 -5.62
N PRO A 43 8.18 -11.98 -6.24
CA PRO A 43 7.36 -12.99 -5.58
C PRO A 43 8.01 -13.53 -4.31
N GLY A 44 7.19 -13.71 -3.26
CA GLY A 44 7.65 -14.17 -1.95
C GLY A 44 8.36 -13.11 -1.10
N SER A 45 8.72 -11.94 -1.66
CA SER A 45 9.33 -10.85 -0.88
C SER A 45 8.37 -10.30 0.17
N LEU A 46 8.93 -9.75 1.27
CA LEU A 46 8.14 -9.02 2.27
C LEU A 46 7.35 -7.87 1.62
N LYS A 47 7.91 -7.21 0.60
CA LYS A 47 7.21 -6.14 -0.11
C LYS A 47 5.96 -6.64 -0.82
N ALA A 48 6.02 -7.79 -1.50
CA ALA A 48 4.86 -8.42 -2.13
C ALA A 48 3.80 -8.82 -1.08
N GLN A 49 4.22 -9.53 -0.03
CA GLN A 49 3.33 -10.01 1.02
C GLN A 49 2.63 -8.87 1.77
N LEU A 50 3.40 -7.88 2.23
CA LEU A 50 2.87 -6.74 2.99
C LEU A 50 2.07 -5.77 2.11
N CYS A 51 2.38 -5.64 0.82
CA CYS A 51 1.60 -4.80 -0.08
C CYS A 51 0.16 -5.33 -0.23
N ARG A 52 0.00 -6.64 -0.44
CA ARG A 52 -1.31 -7.26 -0.59
C ARG A 52 -2.12 -7.16 0.70
N ALA A 53 -1.55 -7.61 1.81
CA ALA A 53 -2.20 -7.52 3.12
C ALA A 53 -2.51 -6.06 3.53
N GLY A 54 -1.58 -5.15 3.24
CA GLY A 54 -1.72 -3.72 3.53
C GLY A 54 -2.77 -3.02 2.65
N ALA A 55 -2.90 -3.38 1.37
CA ALA A 55 -3.92 -2.84 0.49
C ALA A 55 -5.33 -3.18 0.99
N ASP A 56 -5.57 -4.44 1.38
CA ASP A 56 -6.85 -4.87 1.93
C ASP A 56 -7.16 -4.20 3.27
N ALA A 57 -6.16 -4.11 4.16
CA ALA A 57 -6.29 -3.44 5.44
C ALA A 57 -6.59 -1.93 5.29
N LEU A 58 -5.93 -1.26 4.34
CA LEU A 58 -6.13 0.15 4.07
C LEU A 58 -7.52 0.43 3.47
N VAL A 59 -7.97 -0.39 2.51
CA VAL A 59 -9.33 -0.26 1.97
C VAL A 59 -10.38 -0.43 3.07
N ARG A 60 -10.20 -1.40 3.97
CA ARG A 60 -11.08 -1.59 5.12
C ARG A 60 -11.07 -0.37 6.04
N PHE A 61 -9.88 0.10 6.41
CA PHE A 61 -9.72 1.29 7.24
C PHE A 61 -10.40 2.53 6.63
N CYS A 62 -10.21 2.76 5.32
CA CYS A 62 -10.84 3.88 4.63
C CYS A 62 -12.36 3.80 4.68
N LYS A 63 -12.94 2.62 4.46
CA LYS A 63 -14.39 2.40 4.58
C LYS A 63 -14.90 2.67 5.99
N GLU A 64 -14.26 2.06 7.00
CA GLU A 64 -14.66 2.19 8.41
C GLU A 64 -14.55 3.62 8.93
N ARG A 65 -13.58 4.39 8.43
CA ARG A 65 -13.30 5.77 8.87
C ARG A 65 -13.88 6.84 7.96
N GLY A 66 -14.59 6.45 6.89
CA GLY A 66 -15.13 7.39 5.91
C GLY A 66 -14.06 8.19 5.15
N VAL A 67 -12.84 7.63 5.00
CA VAL A 67 -11.77 8.27 4.22
C VAL A 67 -12.03 8.01 2.73
N PRO A 68 -12.09 9.06 1.89
CA PRO A 68 -12.29 8.89 0.45
C PRO A 68 -11.18 8.08 -0.19
N PHE A 69 -11.57 7.09 -1.00
CA PHE A 69 -10.65 6.33 -1.86
C PHE A 69 -11.40 5.87 -3.12
N ARG A 70 -10.65 5.47 -4.15
CA ARG A 70 -11.19 4.88 -5.38
C ARG A 70 -10.45 3.60 -5.73
N ARG A 71 -11.13 2.70 -6.43
CA ARG A 71 -10.58 1.41 -6.89
C ARG A 71 -10.74 1.31 -8.41
N ASP A 72 -10.03 2.18 -9.11
CA ASP A 72 -10.19 2.41 -10.55
C ASP A 72 -9.30 1.48 -11.41
N GLY A 73 -8.56 0.58 -10.77
CA GLY A 73 -7.61 -0.31 -11.45
C GLY A 73 -6.33 0.41 -11.89
N LYS A 74 -5.47 -0.31 -12.63
CA LYS A 74 -4.21 0.21 -13.18
C LYS A 74 -3.94 -0.46 -14.52
N VAL A 75 -3.57 0.34 -15.52
CA VAL A 75 -3.08 -0.13 -16.81
C VAL A 75 -1.59 0.15 -16.92
N VAL A 76 -0.81 -0.85 -17.32
CA VAL A 76 0.61 -0.70 -17.66
C VAL A 76 0.73 -0.90 -19.17
N VAL A 77 1.38 0.04 -19.86
CA VAL A 77 1.41 0.09 -21.33
C VAL A 77 2.85 -0.03 -21.82
N ALA A 78 3.06 -0.88 -22.83
CA ALA A 78 4.27 -0.87 -23.64
C ALA A 78 4.05 0.13 -24.79
N THR A 79 4.96 1.09 -24.92
CA THR A 79 4.95 2.12 -25.97
C THR A 79 5.84 1.75 -27.17
N ALA A 80 6.62 0.69 -27.03
CA ALA A 80 7.43 0.11 -28.10
C ALA A 80 7.50 -1.42 -27.99
N ALA A 81 7.69 -2.11 -29.13
CA ALA A 81 7.75 -3.57 -29.18
C ALA A 81 8.80 -4.19 -28.23
N ARG A 82 9.92 -3.51 -28.00
CA ARG A 82 10.98 -3.95 -27.09
C ARG A 82 10.54 -4.03 -25.61
N GLU A 83 9.43 -3.40 -25.23
CA GLU A 83 8.92 -3.37 -23.86
C GLU A 83 7.94 -4.52 -23.56
N VAL A 84 7.49 -5.26 -24.59
CA VAL A 84 6.56 -6.39 -24.43
C VAL A 84 7.09 -7.47 -23.50
N PRO A 85 8.37 -7.91 -23.56
CA PRO A 85 8.90 -8.89 -22.62
C PRO A 85 8.83 -8.44 -21.14
N ALA A 86 8.91 -7.13 -20.89
CA ALA A 86 8.74 -6.60 -19.54
C ALA A 86 7.29 -6.70 -19.06
N LEU A 87 6.29 -6.56 -19.94
CA LEU A 87 4.89 -6.80 -19.59
C LEU A 87 4.62 -8.27 -19.28
N GLU A 88 5.20 -9.20 -20.03
CA GLU A 88 5.10 -10.64 -19.77
C GLU A 88 5.68 -11.01 -18.39
N GLU A 89 6.83 -10.43 -18.03
CA GLU A 89 7.41 -10.61 -16.69
C GLU A 89 6.52 -10.00 -15.59
N LEU A 90 5.90 -8.84 -15.83
CA LEU A 90 4.93 -8.27 -14.89
C LEU A 90 3.69 -9.15 -14.73
N GLU A 91 3.20 -9.75 -15.81
CA GLU A 91 2.10 -10.71 -15.75
C GLU A 91 2.47 -11.93 -14.93
N ARG A 92 3.64 -12.54 -15.21
CA ARG A 92 4.15 -13.69 -14.46
C ARG A 92 4.27 -13.38 -12.97
N ARG A 93 4.83 -12.22 -12.60
CA ARG A 93 4.91 -11.75 -11.20
C ARG A 93 3.54 -11.51 -10.60
N GLY A 94 2.62 -10.89 -11.35
CA GLY A 94 1.25 -10.64 -10.92
C GLY A 94 0.55 -11.94 -10.51
N ARG A 95 0.61 -12.96 -11.38
CA ARG A 95 0.07 -14.30 -11.11
C ARG A 95 0.72 -14.94 -9.89
N ALA A 96 2.05 -14.89 -9.78
CA ALA A 96 2.79 -15.44 -8.64
C ALA A 96 2.46 -14.72 -7.31
N ASN A 97 2.06 -13.44 -7.35
CA ASN A 97 1.64 -12.64 -6.20
C ASN A 97 0.13 -12.72 -5.92
N GLY A 98 -0.64 -13.46 -6.72
CA GLY A 98 -2.09 -13.59 -6.56
C GLY A 98 -2.87 -12.30 -6.82
N ILE A 99 -2.43 -11.54 -7.82
CA ILE A 99 -3.03 -10.30 -8.33
C ILE A 99 -3.87 -10.61 -9.56
#